data_AF-A0A4Q8USP9-F1
#
_entry.id   AF-A0A4Q8USP9-F1
#
_cell.length_a   1.000
_cell.length_b   1.000
_cell.length_c   1.000
_cell.angle_alpha   90.00
_cell.angle_beta   90.00
_cell.angle_gamma   90.00
#
_symmetry.space_group_name_H-M   'P 1'
#
loop_
_entity.id
_entity.type
_entity.pdbx_description
1 polymer ?
#
loop_
_entity_poly.entity_id
_entity_poly.type
_entity_poly.pdbx_seq_one_letter_code
_entity_poly.pdbx_strand_id
1 'polypeptide(L)'
;MTEANKEKDTVSADQKATEAVAAPATETTAPAAADDRRGGARRGERGDRGQGRGDRGGRGGRDGGREAEKSQFVERVVTINRVSKVVKGGRRFSFTALVVVGDGNGMVGVGYGKAKEVPAAIAKGVEEAKKSFFRVPRIGNTIPHRVQGEAAAGVVMLRPASAGTGVIAGGPVRAVLECVGIHDILSKSLGSSNAINIVHATVDALKRLEEPAAVAARRGLPLDEVAPPAMVKALLNQKAGV
;
A
#
# COMPACT_ATOMS: atom_id res chain seq x y z
N MET A 1 -73.77 -19.94 23.38
CA MET A 1 -72.58 -19.33 24.01
C MET A 1 -71.93 -18.44 22.93
N THR A 2 -72.54 -17.30 22.59
CA THR A 2 -72.20 -15.90 23.02
C THR A 2 -70.80 -15.47 22.55
N GLU A 3 -70.70 -14.69 21.45
CA GLU A 3 -70.43 -13.23 21.33
C GLU A 3 -69.04 -13.06 20.65
N ALA A 4 -68.82 -12.39 19.51
CA ALA A 4 -69.06 -11.02 19.04
C ALA A 4 -67.99 -9.99 19.48
N ASN A 5 -67.44 -9.27 18.47
CA ASN A 5 -66.77 -7.96 18.48
C ASN A 5 -65.36 -7.82 19.10
N LYS A 6 -64.52 -6.82 18.78
CA LYS A 6 -64.27 -5.87 17.66
C LYS A 6 -63.16 -4.93 18.20
N GLU A 7 -62.24 -4.51 17.32
CA GLU A 7 -61.45 -3.26 17.34
C GLU A 7 -60.57 -2.81 18.52
N LYS A 8 -59.32 -2.46 18.14
CA LYS A 8 -58.50 -1.25 18.44
C LYS A 8 -58.47 -0.69 19.86
N ASP A 9 -57.25 -0.51 20.37
CA ASP A 9 -56.66 0.78 20.84
C ASP A 9 -55.19 0.51 21.19
N THR A 10 -54.19 1.14 20.54
CA THR A 10 -53.60 2.47 20.81
C THR A 10 -53.12 2.71 22.25
N VAL A 11 -52.08 3.56 22.37
CA VAL A 11 -51.40 4.09 23.57
C VAL A 11 -50.13 3.31 23.95
N SER A 12 -48.93 3.67 23.48
CA SER A 12 -48.08 4.86 23.74
C SER A 12 -47.17 4.71 24.96
N ALA A 13 -45.99 5.35 24.84
CA ALA A 13 -44.98 5.67 25.84
C ALA A 13 -43.98 4.53 26.15
N ASP A 14 -42.66 4.74 26.17
CA ASP A 14 -41.97 5.93 26.62
C ASP A 14 -40.72 6.32 25.82
N GLN A 15 -40.55 7.64 25.75
CA GLN A 15 -39.44 8.41 25.22
C GLN A 15 -38.41 8.70 26.31
N LYS A 16 -37.13 8.77 25.95
CA LYS A 16 -36.17 9.86 26.30
C LYS A 16 -34.83 9.55 25.65
N ALA A 17 -34.44 10.22 24.57
CA ALA A 17 -33.89 11.59 24.47
C ALA A 17 -32.49 11.73 25.09
N THR A 18 -31.51 12.12 24.27
CA THR A 18 -30.47 13.16 24.48
C THR A 18 -29.48 13.12 23.30
N GLU A 19 -29.59 14.07 22.37
CA GLU A 19 -28.68 15.21 22.20
C GLU A 19 -27.39 14.87 21.43
N ALA A 20 -27.41 15.08 20.10
CA ALA A 20 -26.21 15.26 19.29
C ALA A 20 -26.06 16.75 18.97
N VAL A 21 -25.22 17.43 19.75
CA VAL A 21 -24.87 18.83 19.56
C VAL A 21 -23.76 18.89 18.49
N ALA A 22 -24.07 19.54 17.37
CA ALA A 22 -23.09 19.90 16.35
C ALA A 22 -22.26 21.10 16.85
N ALA A 23 -20.93 20.92 16.92
CA ALA A 23 -19.99 22.00 17.17
C ALA A 23 -19.35 22.46 15.84
N PRO A 24 -19.28 23.78 15.58
CA PRO A 24 -18.79 24.33 14.33
C PRO A 24 -17.26 24.39 14.24
N ALA A 25 -16.78 24.42 13.00
CA ALA A 25 -15.39 24.65 12.63
C ALA A 25 -14.87 25.98 13.20
N THR A 26 -13.70 25.94 13.85
CA THR A 26 -12.95 27.12 14.28
C THR A 26 -11.72 27.28 13.39
N GLU A 27 -11.77 28.29 12.52
CA GLU A 27 -10.61 28.83 11.81
C GLU A 27 -9.61 29.37 12.85
N THR A 28 -8.38 28.84 12.82
CA THR A 28 -7.28 29.37 13.63
C THR A 28 -6.49 30.36 12.79
N THR A 29 -6.77 31.64 12.97
CA THR A 29 -5.97 32.76 12.44
C THR A 29 -4.69 32.88 13.27
N ALA A 30 -3.53 32.77 12.62
CA ALA A 30 -2.22 32.93 13.24
C ALA A 30 -1.97 34.40 13.64
N PRO A 31 -1.43 34.70 14.84
CA PRO A 31 -0.93 36.04 15.12
C PRO A 31 0.50 36.24 14.57
N ALA A 32 0.67 37.41 13.98
CA ALA A 32 1.88 37.90 13.31
C ALA A 32 3.09 38.03 14.25
N ALA A 33 4.26 37.78 13.68
CA ALA A 33 5.56 37.92 14.31
C ALA A 33 5.89 39.38 14.67
N ALA A 34 6.42 39.57 15.87
CA ALA A 34 6.96 40.84 16.36
C ALA A 34 8.35 41.13 15.75
N ASP A 35 8.53 42.37 15.31
CA ASP A 35 9.71 42.96 14.67
C ASP A 35 10.67 43.50 15.74
N ASP A 36 11.71 42.73 16.10
CA ASP A 36 12.79 43.17 16.98
C ASP A 36 13.90 43.84 16.16
N ARG A 37 13.74 45.14 15.91
CA ARG A 37 14.80 46.00 15.34
C ARG A 37 15.77 46.44 16.44
N ARG A 38 16.92 45.78 16.53
CA ARG A 38 18.11 46.32 17.19
C ARG A 38 19.38 46.00 16.40
N GLY A 39 20.04 47.06 15.93
CA GLY A 39 21.50 47.11 15.96
C GLY A 39 22.22 47.46 14.65
N GLY A 40 22.67 48.71 14.55
CA GLY A 40 24.06 48.97 14.15
C GLY A 40 24.33 49.35 12.70
N ALA A 41 23.94 50.55 12.28
CA ALA A 41 24.56 51.20 11.12
C ALA A 41 25.96 51.72 11.49
N ARG A 42 27.01 51.05 11.01
CA ARG A 42 28.35 51.65 10.89
C ARG A 42 28.74 51.73 9.42
N ARG A 43 28.77 52.98 8.98
CA ARG A 43 29.23 53.51 7.71
C ARG A 43 30.72 53.18 7.52
N GLY A 44 31.07 52.56 6.41
CA GLY A 44 32.44 52.22 6.05
C GLY A 44 32.54 51.96 4.55
N GLU A 45 32.59 53.04 3.79
CA GLU A 45 32.79 53.05 2.35
C GLU A 45 34.29 53.20 2.06
N ARG A 46 34.88 52.25 1.32
CA ARG A 46 36.04 52.38 0.40
C ARG A 46 36.64 51.02 0.07
N GLY A 47 36.76 50.72 -1.22
CA GLY A 47 37.64 49.65 -1.69
C GLY A 47 37.27 49.02 -3.02
N ASP A 48 37.13 49.81 -4.08
CA ASP A 48 37.30 49.33 -5.45
C ASP A 48 38.75 48.84 -5.65
N ARG A 49 38.92 47.59 -6.09
CA ARG A 49 39.99 47.07 -6.97
C ARG A 49 40.02 45.54 -6.93
N GLY A 50 39.85 44.91 -8.08
CA GLY A 50 40.24 43.50 -8.24
C GLY A 50 39.58 42.79 -9.42
N GLN A 51 39.95 43.17 -10.64
CA GLN A 51 39.72 42.36 -11.83
C GLN A 51 40.46 41.01 -11.68
N GLY A 52 39.73 39.91 -11.88
CA GLY A 52 40.26 38.55 -11.80
C GLY A 52 39.42 37.59 -12.63
N ARG A 53 39.65 37.64 -13.95
CA ARG A 53 39.16 36.70 -14.97
C ARG A 53 39.47 35.27 -14.54
N GLY A 54 38.45 34.42 -14.48
CA GLY A 54 38.55 33.01 -14.10
C GLY A 54 37.42 32.18 -14.68
N ASP A 55 37.27 32.26 -16.00
CA ASP A 55 36.49 31.32 -16.80
C ASP A 55 37.06 29.91 -16.60
N ARG A 56 36.39 29.09 -15.77
CA ARG A 56 36.59 27.63 -15.73
C ARG A 56 35.27 26.94 -15.48
N GLY A 57 34.72 26.45 -16.58
CA GLY A 57 34.46 25.03 -16.70
C GLY A 57 33.14 24.58 -16.10
N GLY A 58 32.15 24.49 -16.98
CA GLY A 58 30.89 23.83 -16.69
C GLY A 58 31.09 22.46 -16.05
N ARG A 59 30.38 22.23 -14.96
CA ARG A 59 30.00 20.89 -14.53
C ARG A 59 28.49 20.86 -14.57
N GLY A 60 28.00 20.29 -15.67
CA GLY A 60 26.62 20.33 -16.11
C GLY A 60 25.65 20.03 -14.97
N GLY A 61 24.70 20.94 -14.81
CA GLY A 61 23.42 20.66 -14.18
C GLY A 61 22.79 19.48 -14.93
N ARG A 62 23.00 18.28 -14.40
CA ARG A 62 22.23 17.09 -14.72
C ARG A 62 20.93 17.16 -13.90
N ASP A 63 20.20 18.24 -14.08
CA ASP A 63 18.89 18.51 -13.46
C ASP A 63 17.82 18.50 -14.56
N GLY A 64 17.89 17.48 -15.41
CA GLY A 64 16.96 17.25 -16.51
C GLY A 64 16.49 15.81 -16.48
N GLY A 65 15.23 15.60 -16.13
CA GLY A 65 14.52 14.35 -16.46
C GLY A 65 14.03 13.48 -15.32
N ARG A 66 13.69 14.02 -14.14
CA ARG A 66 12.85 13.29 -13.17
C ARG A 66 11.48 13.92 -12.94
N GLU A 67 11.05 14.76 -13.87
CA GLU A 67 9.66 15.18 -13.96
C GLU A 67 8.82 14.03 -14.53
N ALA A 68 8.12 13.34 -13.64
CA ALA A 68 6.91 12.59 -13.91
C ALA A 68 6.98 11.55 -15.05
N GLU A 69 7.70 10.45 -14.82
CA GLU A 69 7.09 9.17 -15.19
C GLU A 69 5.83 9.05 -14.34
N LYS A 70 4.69 9.49 -14.88
CA LYS A 70 3.37 9.29 -14.28
C LYS A 70 3.25 7.80 -14.00
N SER A 71 3.40 7.45 -12.73
CA SER A 71 3.51 6.10 -12.22
C SER A 71 2.39 5.24 -12.83
N GLN A 72 2.75 4.34 -13.75
CA GLN A 72 1.85 3.27 -14.19
C GLN A 72 1.49 2.31 -13.03
N PHE A 73 2.16 2.48 -11.90
CA PHE A 73 1.98 1.68 -10.70
C PHE A 73 0.74 2.09 -9.91
N VAL A 74 -0.04 1.08 -9.55
CA VAL A 74 -1.12 1.15 -8.58
C VAL A 74 -0.49 1.15 -7.18
N GLU A 75 -0.78 2.20 -6.41
CA GLU A 75 -0.31 2.36 -5.04
C GLU A 75 -1.47 2.12 -4.05
N ARG A 76 -1.27 1.24 -3.07
CA ARG A 76 -2.26 0.95 -2.02
C ARG A 76 -1.64 1.14 -0.65
N VAL A 77 -2.28 1.99 0.16
CA VAL A 77 -1.93 2.16 1.57
C VAL A 77 -2.71 1.13 2.37
N VAL A 78 -2.00 0.24 3.07
CA VAL A 78 -2.61 -0.85 3.85
C VAL A 78 -2.98 -0.39 5.25
N THR A 79 -2.01 0.22 5.93
CA THR A 79 -2.22 0.70 7.30
C THR A 79 -1.34 1.92 7.57
N ILE A 80 -1.86 2.81 8.40
CA ILE A 80 -1.16 3.98 8.91
C ILE A 80 -1.23 3.91 10.44
N ASN A 81 -0.07 3.88 11.09
CA ASN A 81 0.00 3.89 12.55
C ASN A 81 0.65 5.19 13.02
N ARG A 82 0.13 5.74 14.13
CA ARG A 82 0.78 6.82 14.89
C ARG A 82 1.59 6.19 16.02
N VAL A 83 2.91 6.25 15.91
CA VAL A 83 3.85 5.76 16.93
C VAL A 83 4.38 6.94 17.76
N SER A 84 4.78 6.69 19.00
CA SER A 84 5.26 7.75 19.90
C SER A 84 6.53 7.38 20.64
N LYS A 85 7.46 8.34 20.77
CA LYS A 85 8.64 8.27 21.63
C LYS A 85 8.45 9.22 22.82
N VAL A 86 8.53 8.68 24.03
CA VAL A 86 8.44 9.47 25.27
C VAL A 86 9.75 10.22 25.51
N VAL A 87 9.66 11.49 25.90
CA VAL A 87 10.79 12.38 26.24
C VAL A 87 10.45 13.17 27.50
N LYS A 88 11.44 13.82 28.13
CA LYS A 88 11.28 14.57 29.39
C LYS A 88 10.17 15.63 29.41
N GLY A 89 9.77 16.13 28.24
CA GLY A 89 8.72 17.15 28.07
C GLY A 89 7.44 16.67 27.36
N GLY A 90 7.24 15.35 27.20
CA GLY A 90 6.02 14.81 26.58
C GLY A 90 6.26 13.65 25.62
N ARG A 91 5.47 13.57 24.55
CA ARG A 91 5.56 12.51 23.55
C ARG A 91 5.83 13.10 22.17
N ARG A 92 6.89 12.64 21.51
CA ARG A 92 7.14 12.93 20.10
C ARG A 92 6.44 11.88 19.25
N PHE A 93 5.46 12.32 18.47
CA PHE A 93 4.75 11.45 17.55
C PHE A 93 5.51 11.29 16.23
N SER A 94 5.29 10.16 15.58
CA SER A 94 5.69 9.89 14.20
C SER A 94 4.64 8.99 13.58
N PHE A 95 4.55 9.01 12.25
CA PHE A 95 3.65 8.17 11.51
C PHE A 95 4.44 7.11 10.76
N THR A 96 3.88 5.92 10.69
CA THR A 96 4.40 4.80 9.90
C THR A 96 3.34 4.40 8.90
N ALA A 97 3.70 4.19 7.65
CA ALA A 97 2.81 3.77 6.58
C ALA A 97 3.34 2.47 5.96
N LEU A 98 2.49 1.45 5.90
CA LEU A 98 2.74 0.25 5.10
C LEU A 98 2.06 0.45 3.74
N VAL A 99 2.88 0.47 2.69
CA VAL A 99 2.43 0.75 1.33
C VAL A 99 2.79 -0.44 0.44
N VAL A 100 1.88 -0.79 -0.45
CA VAL A 100 2.09 -1.79 -1.50
C VAL A 100 2.00 -1.07 -2.84
N VAL A 101 2.92 -1.37 -3.74
CA VAL A 101 3.00 -0.78 -5.07
C VAL A 101 3.07 -1.92 -6.07
N GLY A 102 2.31 -1.87 -7.16
CA GLY A 102 2.39 -2.87 -8.22
C GLY A 102 1.88 -2.35 -9.55
N ASP A 103 2.21 -3.04 -10.64
CA ASP A 103 1.86 -2.64 -12.01
C ASP A 103 0.58 -3.30 -12.53
N GLY A 104 -0.09 -4.13 -11.73
CA GLY A 104 -1.23 -4.95 -12.15
C GLY A 104 -0.87 -6.05 -13.16
N ASN A 105 0.42 -6.22 -13.47
CA ASN A 105 0.92 -7.14 -14.48
C ASN A 105 1.86 -8.21 -13.90
N GLY A 106 1.75 -8.47 -12.60
CA GLY A 106 2.52 -9.48 -11.90
C GLY A 106 3.80 -8.95 -11.24
N MET A 107 4.02 -7.64 -11.20
CA MET A 107 5.11 -7.03 -10.43
C MET A 107 4.55 -6.30 -9.20
N VAL A 108 5.11 -6.60 -8.03
CA VAL A 108 4.69 -5.99 -6.77
C VAL A 108 5.87 -5.74 -5.85
N GLY A 109 5.77 -4.68 -5.05
CA GLY A 109 6.74 -4.31 -4.02
C GLY A 109 6.00 -3.84 -2.77
N VAL A 110 6.63 -4.03 -1.61
CA VAL A 110 6.09 -3.61 -0.31
C VAL A 110 7.10 -2.68 0.34
N GLY A 111 6.63 -1.56 0.88
CA GLY A 111 7.48 -0.58 1.54
C GLY A 111 6.93 -0.14 2.89
N TYR A 112 7.82 0.24 3.78
CA TYR A 112 7.53 0.65 5.15
C TYR A 112 8.11 2.04 5.42
N GLY A 113 7.30 3.05 5.22
CA GLY A 113 7.72 4.43 5.43
C GLY A 113 7.53 4.90 6.86
N LYS A 114 8.47 5.70 7.37
CA LYS A 114 8.33 6.42 8.65
C LYS A 114 8.72 7.89 8.50
N ALA A 115 7.85 8.79 8.98
CA ALA A 115 8.09 10.23 8.98
C ALA A 115 7.35 10.93 10.12
N LYS A 116 7.54 12.25 10.23
CA LYS A 116 6.82 13.11 11.19
C LYS A 116 5.39 13.41 10.75
N GLU A 117 5.13 13.36 9.45
CA GLU A 117 3.84 13.63 8.81
C GLU A 117 3.40 12.43 7.97
N VAL A 118 2.09 12.29 7.76
CA VAL A 118 1.50 11.14 7.04
C VAL A 118 1.89 11.12 5.55
N PRO A 119 1.77 12.22 4.77
CA PRO A 119 2.12 12.18 3.34
C PRO A 119 3.60 11.85 3.12
N ALA A 120 4.47 12.41 3.95
CA ALA A 120 5.91 12.11 3.92
C ALA A 120 6.21 10.64 4.26
N ALA A 121 5.44 10.01 5.14
CA ALA A 121 5.59 8.58 5.45
C ALA A 121 5.15 7.72 4.25
N ILE A 122 4.03 8.06 3.61
CA ILE A 122 3.54 7.34 2.43
C ILE A 122 4.55 7.45 1.28
N ALA A 123 5.04 8.65 0.98
CA ALA A 123 6.03 8.87 -0.09
C ALA A 123 7.30 8.03 0.12
N LYS A 124 7.81 7.98 1.35
CA LYS A 124 8.95 7.10 1.69
C LYS A 124 8.63 5.61 1.51
N GLY A 125 7.42 5.20 1.88
CA GLY A 125 6.95 3.82 1.67
C GLY A 125 6.87 3.47 0.19
N VAL A 126 6.39 4.38 -0.66
CA VAL A 126 6.36 4.20 -2.12
C VAL A 126 7.77 4.05 -2.69
N GLU A 127 8.71 4.93 -2.30
CA GLU A 127 10.10 4.86 -2.76
C GLU A 127 10.80 3.57 -2.32
N GLU A 128 10.51 3.07 -1.12
CA GLU A 128 11.03 1.80 -0.64
C GLU A 128 10.43 0.62 -1.39
N ALA A 129 9.11 0.60 -1.58
CA ALA A 129 8.41 -0.44 -2.32
C ALA A 129 8.96 -0.59 -3.75
N LYS A 130 9.24 0.54 -4.41
CA LYS A 130 9.83 0.59 -5.76
C LYS A 130 11.23 -0.03 -5.84
N LYS A 131 11.99 -0.09 -4.74
CA LYS A 131 13.30 -0.75 -4.69
C LYS A 131 13.17 -2.27 -4.54
N SER A 132 12.06 -2.74 -3.98
CA SER A 132 11.83 -4.14 -3.62
C SER A 132 10.85 -4.88 -4.54
N PHE A 133 10.84 -4.54 -5.83
CA PHE A 133 9.96 -5.22 -6.78
C PHE A 133 10.35 -6.68 -6.96
N PHE A 134 9.35 -7.55 -6.96
CA PHE A 134 9.51 -8.96 -7.33
C PHE A 134 8.39 -9.37 -8.30
N ARG A 135 8.71 -10.34 -9.15
CA ARG A 135 7.78 -10.92 -10.13
C ARG A 135 7.01 -12.07 -9.49
N VAL A 136 5.70 -12.10 -9.72
CA VAL A 136 4.78 -13.14 -9.25
C VAL A 136 4.36 -14.03 -10.42
N PRO A 137 4.58 -15.35 -10.33
CA PRO A 137 4.01 -16.32 -11.25
C PRO A 137 2.49 -16.29 -11.25
N ARG A 138 1.88 -16.10 -12.43
CA ARG A 138 0.42 -16.13 -12.61
C ARG A 138 0.02 -16.85 -13.89
N ILE A 139 -1.16 -17.45 -13.87
CA ILE A 139 -1.79 -18.12 -15.02
C ILE A 139 -3.17 -17.49 -15.22
N GLY A 140 -3.29 -16.72 -16.28
CA GLY A 140 -4.40 -15.83 -16.56
C GLY A 140 -4.59 -14.85 -15.40
N ASN A 141 -5.74 -14.98 -14.76
CA ASN A 141 -6.20 -14.14 -13.67
C ASN A 141 -5.95 -14.74 -12.26
N THR A 142 -5.34 -15.93 -12.17
CA THR A 142 -5.16 -16.67 -10.91
C THR A 142 -3.72 -17.18 -10.71
N ILE A 143 -3.46 -17.81 -9.56
CA ILE A 143 -2.15 -18.39 -9.20
C ILE A 143 -2.01 -19.84 -9.71
N PRO A 144 -0.78 -20.35 -9.92
CA PRO A 144 -0.59 -21.71 -10.42
C PRO A 144 -1.10 -22.82 -9.50
N HIS A 145 -0.83 -22.73 -8.19
CA HIS A 145 -1.16 -23.77 -7.23
C HIS A 145 -1.45 -23.19 -5.85
N ARG A 146 -2.04 -24.01 -4.96
CA ARG A 146 -2.29 -23.62 -3.58
C ARG A 146 -0.95 -23.52 -2.84
N VAL A 147 -0.74 -22.43 -2.13
CA VAL A 147 0.49 -22.19 -1.36
C VAL A 147 0.15 -21.67 0.04
N GLN A 148 1.03 -21.94 0.99
CA GLN A 148 0.98 -21.40 2.34
C GLN A 148 2.28 -20.64 2.59
N GLY A 149 2.14 -19.36 2.91
CA GLY A 149 3.26 -18.49 3.26
C GLY A 149 3.24 -18.17 4.75
N GLU A 150 4.43 -18.06 5.30
CA GLU A 150 4.65 -17.86 6.73
C GLU A 150 5.75 -16.82 6.92
N ALA A 151 5.43 -15.76 7.66
CA ALA A 151 6.39 -14.75 8.04
C ALA A 151 6.12 -14.27 9.46
N ALA A 152 7.12 -14.42 10.34
CA ALA A 152 6.95 -14.23 11.78
C ALA A 152 5.74 -15.05 12.29
N ALA A 153 4.77 -14.40 12.93
CA ALA A 153 3.53 -15.05 13.39
C ALA A 153 2.38 -15.02 12.35
N GLY A 154 2.61 -14.47 11.16
CA GLY A 154 1.62 -14.40 10.08
C GLY A 154 1.63 -15.68 9.26
N VAL A 155 0.47 -16.33 9.12
CA VAL A 155 0.26 -17.49 8.25
C VAL A 155 -0.87 -17.15 7.29
N VAL A 156 -0.59 -17.20 5.99
CA VAL A 156 -1.54 -16.90 4.92
C VAL A 156 -1.59 -18.06 3.95
N MET A 157 -2.81 -18.54 3.69
CA MET A 157 -3.07 -19.54 2.69
C MET A 157 -3.66 -18.87 1.44
N LEU A 158 -3.06 -19.15 0.29
CA LEU A 158 -3.53 -18.73 -1.02
C LEU A 158 -3.98 -19.97 -1.80
N ARG A 159 -5.20 -19.93 -2.35
CA ARG A 159 -5.77 -21.02 -3.15
C ARG A 159 -6.26 -20.46 -4.48
N PRO A 160 -5.89 -21.08 -5.62
CA PRO A 160 -6.38 -20.66 -6.92
C PRO A 160 -7.90 -20.82 -7.01
N ALA A 161 -8.53 -19.96 -7.79
CA ALA A 161 -9.96 -19.92 -7.99
C ALA A 161 -10.30 -20.00 -9.49
N SER A 162 -11.54 -20.38 -9.79
CA SER A 162 -12.06 -20.33 -11.15
C SER A 162 -12.29 -18.88 -11.59
N ALA A 163 -12.25 -18.63 -12.90
CA ALA A 163 -12.50 -17.31 -13.46
C ALA A 163 -13.87 -16.75 -13.01
N GLY A 164 -13.89 -15.48 -12.61
CA GLY A 164 -15.10 -14.79 -12.14
C GLY A 164 -15.41 -14.93 -10.65
N THR A 165 -14.48 -15.51 -9.86
CA THR A 165 -14.61 -15.59 -8.40
C THR A 165 -14.33 -14.23 -7.72
N GLY A 166 -13.46 -13.41 -8.31
CA GLY A 166 -13.00 -12.18 -7.67
C GLY A 166 -11.96 -12.41 -6.57
N VAL A 167 -11.53 -11.31 -5.93
CA VAL A 167 -10.50 -11.32 -4.88
C VAL A 167 -11.14 -11.48 -3.50
N ILE A 168 -11.20 -12.73 -3.03
CA ILE A 168 -11.69 -13.06 -1.69
C ILE A 168 -10.52 -13.10 -0.73
N ALA A 169 -10.27 -11.96 -0.09
CA ALA A 169 -9.12 -11.75 0.78
C ALA A 169 -9.42 -10.73 1.90
N GLY A 170 -8.72 -10.88 3.02
CA GLY A 170 -8.70 -9.86 4.08
C GLY A 170 -7.97 -8.61 3.61
N GLY A 171 -8.27 -7.44 4.21
CA GLY A 171 -7.79 -6.13 3.75
C GLY A 171 -6.29 -6.06 3.36
N PRO A 172 -5.35 -6.51 4.23
CA PRO A 172 -3.92 -6.48 3.89
C PRO A 172 -3.55 -7.38 2.71
N VAL A 173 -4.14 -8.57 2.62
CA VAL A 173 -3.89 -9.53 1.54
C VAL A 173 -4.51 -9.04 0.23
N ARG A 174 -5.73 -8.47 0.30
CA ARG A 174 -6.43 -7.89 -0.86
C ARG A 174 -5.62 -6.78 -1.49
N ALA A 175 -5.08 -5.85 -0.69
CA ALA A 175 -4.26 -4.76 -1.20
C ALA A 175 -3.05 -5.27 -2.00
N VAL A 176 -2.41 -6.36 -1.55
CA VAL A 176 -1.30 -6.98 -2.27
C VAL A 176 -1.77 -7.61 -3.58
N LEU A 177 -2.81 -8.44 -3.54
CA LEU A 177 -3.28 -9.20 -4.70
C LEU A 177 -3.84 -8.29 -5.81
N GLU A 178 -4.51 -7.19 -5.45
CA GLU A 178 -4.95 -6.17 -6.40
C GLU A 178 -3.77 -5.47 -7.09
N CYS A 179 -2.72 -5.12 -6.34
CA CYS A 179 -1.52 -4.49 -6.91
C CYS A 179 -0.76 -5.44 -7.86
N VAL A 180 -0.77 -6.75 -7.56
CA VAL A 180 -0.20 -7.77 -8.45
C VAL A 180 -1.02 -7.92 -9.74
N GLY A 181 -2.32 -7.65 -9.69
CA GLY A 181 -3.25 -7.91 -10.81
C GLY A 181 -3.74 -9.35 -10.86
N ILE A 182 -3.95 -9.97 -9.69
CA ILE A 182 -4.68 -11.23 -9.56
C ILE A 182 -6.14 -10.89 -9.29
N HIS A 183 -7.02 -11.35 -10.17
CA HIS A 183 -8.46 -11.06 -10.06
C HIS A 183 -9.24 -12.18 -9.40
N ASP A 184 -8.78 -13.44 -9.52
CA ASP A 184 -9.53 -14.60 -9.05
C ASP A 184 -8.68 -15.42 -8.06
N ILE A 185 -9.01 -15.32 -6.77
CA ILE A 185 -8.24 -16.00 -5.73
C ILE A 185 -9.02 -16.11 -4.41
N LEU A 186 -8.86 -17.24 -3.74
CA LEU A 186 -9.33 -17.46 -2.38
C LEU A 186 -8.16 -17.37 -1.43
N SER A 187 -8.31 -16.60 -0.35
CA SER A 187 -7.28 -16.52 0.68
C SER A 187 -7.87 -16.53 2.08
N LYS A 188 -7.07 -17.03 3.03
CA LYS A 188 -7.39 -16.97 4.45
C LYS A 188 -6.13 -16.72 5.27
N SER A 189 -6.19 -15.76 6.18
CA SER A 189 -5.20 -15.59 7.24
C SER A 189 -5.54 -16.56 8.39
N LEU A 190 -4.58 -17.40 8.76
CA LEU A 190 -4.74 -18.42 9.81
C LEU A 190 -3.95 -18.09 11.09
N GLY A 191 -3.02 -17.12 11.01
CA GLY A 191 -2.17 -16.72 12.14
C GLY A 191 -2.53 -15.34 12.68
N SER A 192 -1.50 -14.50 12.87
CA SER A 192 -1.62 -13.14 13.39
C SER A 192 -2.55 -12.25 12.57
N SER A 193 -3.28 -11.36 13.25
CA SER A 193 -4.10 -10.29 12.66
C SER A 193 -3.30 -9.01 12.31
N ASN A 194 -2.01 -8.96 12.64
CA ASN A 194 -1.17 -7.79 12.35
C ASN A 194 -0.93 -7.63 10.85
N ALA A 195 -1.33 -6.49 10.27
CA ALA A 195 -1.21 -6.20 8.85
C ALA A 195 0.21 -6.35 8.31
N ILE A 196 1.23 -5.93 9.07
CA ILE A 196 2.64 -6.02 8.63
C ILE A 196 3.03 -7.49 8.41
N ASN A 197 2.74 -8.35 9.38
CA ASN A 197 3.09 -9.77 9.31
C ASN A 197 2.28 -10.48 8.22
N ILE A 198 1.00 -10.14 8.07
CA ILE A 198 0.14 -10.70 7.02
C ILE A 198 0.68 -10.35 5.63
N VAL A 199 1.08 -9.09 5.41
CA VAL A 199 1.64 -8.67 4.12
C VAL A 199 2.96 -9.39 3.84
N HIS A 200 3.87 -9.49 4.82
CA HIS A 200 5.10 -10.25 4.65
C HIS A 200 4.86 -11.75 4.41
N ALA A 201 3.90 -12.36 5.09
CA ALA A 201 3.52 -13.76 4.87
C ALA A 201 2.90 -13.96 3.48
N THR A 202 2.17 -12.97 2.98
CA THR A 202 1.63 -12.97 1.61
C THR A 202 2.75 -12.85 0.59
N VAL A 203 3.75 -11.99 0.82
CA VAL A 203 4.93 -11.89 -0.05
C VAL A 203 5.71 -13.20 -0.08
N ASP A 204 5.92 -13.84 1.07
CA ASP A 204 6.55 -15.16 1.15
C ASP A 204 5.73 -16.24 0.42
N ALA A 205 4.41 -16.25 0.58
CA ALA A 205 3.52 -17.12 -0.20
C ALA A 205 3.72 -16.94 -1.72
N LEU A 206 3.70 -15.69 -2.20
CA LEU A 206 3.85 -15.39 -3.62
C LEU A 206 5.23 -15.73 -4.16
N LYS A 207 6.29 -15.60 -3.35
CA LYS A 207 7.66 -16.01 -3.73
C LYS A 207 7.85 -17.51 -3.82
N ARG A 208 7.05 -18.29 -3.09
CA ARG A 208 7.06 -19.77 -3.15
C ARG A 208 6.31 -20.32 -4.36
N LEU A 209 5.58 -19.49 -5.10
CA LEU A 209 4.94 -19.93 -6.34
C LEU A 209 6.01 -20.29 -7.37
N GLU A 210 5.75 -21.37 -8.09
CA GLU A 210 6.59 -21.86 -9.17
C GLU A 210 5.78 -21.85 -10.46
N GLU A 211 6.40 -21.37 -11.55
CA GLU A 211 5.81 -21.47 -12.88
C GLU A 211 5.86 -22.92 -13.37
N PRO A 212 4.78 -23.45 -13.98
CA PRO A 212 4.77 -24.82 -14.49
C PRO A 212 5.89 -25.10 -15.48
N ALA A 213 6.25 -24.10 -16.30
CA ALA A 213 7.37 -24.18 -17.23
C ALA A 213 8.73 -24.33 -16.51
N ALA A 214 8.93 -23.62 -15.40
CA ALA A 214 10.15 -23.73 -14.59
C ALA A 214 10.24 -25.11 -13.91
N VAL A 215 9.12 -25.67 -13.46
CA VAL A 215 9.07 -27.03 -12.89
C VAL A 215 9.37 -28.09 -13.94
N ALA A 216 8.82 -27.94 -15.15
CA ALA A 216 9.09 -28.84 -16.28
C ALA A 216 10.56 -28.83 -16.68
N ALA A 217 11.16 -27.64 -16.80
CA ALA A 217 12.59 -27.47 -17.08
C ALA A 217 13.49 -28.11 -16.01
N ARG A 218 13.14 -27.95 -14.72
CA ARG A 218 13.87 -28.57 -13.60
C ARG A 218 13.81 -30.10 -13.64
N ARG A 219 12.70 -30.67 -14.13
CA ARG A 219 12.49 -32.13 -14.21
C ARG A 219 12.93 -32.73 -15.54
N GLY A 220 13.19 -31.92 -16.57
CA GLY A 220 13.55 -32.39 -17.91
C GLY A 220 12.40 -33.09 -18.66
N LEU A 221 11.15 -32.86 -18.25
CA LEU A 221 9.96 -33.49 -18.82
C LEU A 221 9.15 -32.47 -19.64
N PRO A 222 8.38 -32.90 -20.64
CA PRO A 222 7.48 -32.02 -21.39
C PRO A 222 6.40 -31.42 -20.47
N LEU A 223 5.90 -30.23 -20.84
CA LEU A 223 4.91 -29.49 -20.04
C LEU A 223 3.62 -30.30 -19.81
N ASP A 224 3.23 -31.12 -20.79
CA ASP A 224 1.99 -31.92 -20.76
C ASP A 224 2.00 -33.03 -19.70
N GLU A 225 3.18 -33.51 -19.31
CA GLU A 225 3.33 -34.53 -18.25
C GLU A 225 3.41 -33.91 -16.86
N VAL A 226 3.79 -32.64 -16.76
CA VAL A 226 4.05 -31.96 -15.48
C VAL A 226 2.84 -31.14 -15.01
N ALA A 227 2.13 -30.51 -15.94
CA ALA A 227 0.98 -29.66 -15.64
C ALA A 227 -0.34 -30.35 -15.99
N PRO A 228 -1.38 -30.23 -15.16
CA PRO A 228 -2.71 -30.74 -15.49
C PRO A 228 -3.25 -30.10 -16.80
N PRO A 229 -4.06 -30.82 -17.59
CA PRO A 229 -4.53 -30.36 -18.90
C PRO A 229 -5.31 -29.04 -18.83
N ALA A 230 -6.05 -28.80 -17.75
CA ALA A 230 -6.75 -27.53 -17.52
C ALA A 230 -5.79 -26.33 -17.42
N MET A 231 -4.62 -26.53 -16.82
CA MET A 231 -3.59 -25.50 -16.65
C MET A 231 -2.83 -25.26 -17.96
N VAL A 232 -2.53 -26.33 -18.70
CA VAL A 232 -1.92 -26.23 -20.05
C VAL A 232 -2.82 -25.43 -20.98
N LYS A 233 -4.13 -25.71 -20.99
CA LYS A 233 -5.10 -24.93 -21.77
C LYS A 233 -5.12 -23.46 -21.37
N ALA A 234 -5.07 -23.15 -20.07
CA ALA A 234 -5.03 -21.76 -19.60
C ALA A 234 -3.74 -21.03 -20.03
N LEU A 235 -2.59 -21.71 -20.01
CA LEU A 235 -1.31 -21.18 -20.50
C LEU A 235 -1.30 -20.96 -22.01
N LEU A 236 -1.87 -21.89 -22.79
CA LEU A 236 -1.98 -21.76 -24.24
C LEU A 236 -2.91 -20.59 -24.60
N ASN A 237 -4.04 -20.44 -23.91
CA ASN A 237 -4.94 -19.31 -24.09
C ASN A 237 -4.28 -17.98 -23.73
N GLN A 238 -3.41 -17.94 -22.71
CA GLN A 238 -2.61 -16.74 -22.41
C GLN A 238 -1.64 -16.38 -23.52
N LYS A 239 -0.99 -17.37 -24.15
CA LYS A 239 -0.07 -17.14 -25.27
C LYS A 239 -0.79 -16.76 -26.56
N ALA A 240 -2.02 -17.22 -26.75
CA ALA A 240 -2.85 -16.93 -27.92
C ALA A 240 -3.66 -15.62 -27.82
N GLY A 241 -3.79 -15.06 -26.60
CA GLY A 241 -4.54 -13.84 -26.31
C GLY A 241 -3.68 -12.57 -26.23
N VAL A 242 -2.45 -12.60 -26.75
CA VAL A 242 -1.56 -11.44 -26.95
C VAL A 242 -1.36 -11.24 -28.44
#